data_AF-A0A0E9MIF9-F1
#
_entry.id   AF-A0A0E9MIF9-F1
#
_cell.length_a   1.000
_cell.length_b   1.000
_cell.length_c   1.000
_cell.angle_alpha   90.00
_cell.angle_beta   90.00
_cell.angle_gamma   90.00
#
_symmetry.space_group_name_H-M   'P 1'
#
loop_
_entity.id
_entity.type
_entity.pdbx_description
1 polymer ?
#
loop_
_entity_poly.entity_id
_entity_poly.type
_entity_poly.pdbx_seq_one_letter_code
_entity_poly.pdbx_strand_id
1 'polypeptide(L)'
;MFRAVLTLSGIRHQRSELHCPWQNGRIERLFWTLKQKLDQWEVAGFEALKGSLAEFRFFYNFVRPHQHLGGSTPAEAWAGINPFAAKIKGEYWFEAWDGLLQGYYLRH
;
A
#
# COMPACT_ATOMS: atom_id res chain seq x y z
N MET A 1 -5.08 -18.79 21.61
CA MET A 1 -3.79 -18.11 21.35
C MET A 1 -3.96 -16.70 20.82
N PHE A 2 -4.66 -16.49 19.69
CA PHE A 2 -4.82 -15.17 19.04
C PHE A 2 -5.29 -14.01 19.96
N ARG A 3 -6.40 -14.18 20.69
CA ARG A 3 -6.94 -13.12 21.57
C ARG A 3 -5.96 -12.72 22.70
N ALA A 4 -5.20 -13.69 23.22
CA ALA A 4 -4.22 -13.43 24.27
C ALA A 4 -3.06 -12.56 23.75
N VAL A 5 -2.58 -12.82 22.54
CA VAL A 5 -1.54 -12.01 21.89
C VAL A 5 -2.00 -10.56 21.69
N LEU A 6 -3.24 -10.36 21.24
CA LEU A 6 -3.80 -9.02 21.06
C LEU A 6 -3.88 -8.25 22.38
N THR A 7 -4.38 -8.89 23.44
CA THR A 7 -4.45 -8.28 24.78
C THR A 7 -3.07 -7.90 25.30
N LEU A 8 -2.10 -8.82 25.21
CA LEU A 8 -0.72 -8.57 25.67
C LEU A 8 -0.02 -7.47 24.86
N SER A 9 -0.41 -7.28 23.60
CA SER A 9 0.15 -6.25 22.72
C SER A 9 -0.62 -4.91 22.78
N GLY A 10 -1.67 -4.80 23.61
CA GLY A 10 -2.51 -3.60 23.67
C GLY A 10 -3.36 -3.35 22.42
N ILE A 11 -3.57 -4.37 21.58
CA ILE A 11 -4.31 -4.24 20.31
C ILE A 11 -5.79 -4.55 20.56
N ARG A 12 -6.67 -3.57 20.27
CA ARG A 12 -8.12 -3.79 20.27
C ARG A 12 -8.55 -4.50 18.98
N HIS A 13 -9.17 -5.67 19.10
CA HIS A 13 -9.78 -6.35 17.95
C HIS A 13 -11.10 -5.69 17.58
N GLN A 14 -11.16 -5.05 16.41
CA GLN A 14 -12.37 -4.53 15.81
C GLN A 14 -12.80 -5.42 14.63
N ARG A 15 -14.10 -5.77 14.59
CA ARG A 15 -14.71 -6.49 13.46
C ARG A 15 -15.60 -5.53 12.69
N SER A 16 -15.80 -5.81 11.40
CA SER A 16 -16.84 -5.13 10.64
C SER A 16 -18.22 -5.44 11.23
N GLU A 17 -19.09 -4.45 11.22
CA GLU A 17 -20.50 -4.60 11.58
C GLU A 17 -21.24 -5.41 10.53
N LEU A 18 -22.34 -6.05 10.96
CA LEU A 18 -23.18 -6.82 10.07
C LEU A 18 -23.82 -5.89 9.04
N HIS A 19 -23.77 -6.29 7.76
CA HIS A 19 -24.26 -5.49 6.63
C HIS A 19 -23.53 -4.16 6.39
N CYS A 20 -22.30 -4.01 6.91
CA CYS A 20 -21.48 -2.81 6.73
C CYS A 20 -20.23 -3.03 5.84
N PRO A 21 -20.37 -3.39 4.55
CA PRO A 21 -19.23 -3.69 3.67
C PRO A 21 -18.30 -2.49 3.45
N TRP A 22 -18.81 -1.26 3.55
CA TRP A 22 -18.01 -0.03 3.39
C TRP A 22 -16.87 0.10 4.41
N GLN A 23 -16.93 -0.60 5.54
CA GLN A 23 -15.85 -0.62 6.53
C GLN A 23 -14.59 -1.33 6.00
N ASN A 24 -14.74 -2.23 5.03
CA ASN A 24 -13.64 -2.97 4.41
C ASN A 24 -13.10 -2.33 3.12
N GLY A 25 -13.68 -1.22 2.67
CA GLY A 25 -13.35 -0.62 1.37
C GLY A 25 -11.86 -0.29 1.18
N ARG A 26 -11.14 0.04 2.26
CA ARG A 26 -9.68 0.30 2.20
C ARG A 26 -8.88 -0.94 1.82
N ILE A 27 -9.17 -2.07 2.47
CA ILE A 27 -8.45 -3.32 2.21
C ILE A 27 -8.89 -3.94 0.87
N GLU A 28 -10.18 -3.80 0.53
CA GLU A 28 -10.71 -4.21 -0.78
C GLU A 28 -10.05 -3.43 -1.92
N ARG A 29 -9.86 -2.11 -1.76
CA ARG A 29 -9.19 -1.27 -2.77
C ARG A 29 -7.73 -1.68 -2.97
N LEU A 30 -7.02 -2.02 -1.89
CA LEU A 30 -5.66 -2.54 -1.95
C LEU A 30 -5.63 -3.86 -2.72
N PHE A 31 -6.47 -4.83 -2.34
CA PHE A 31 -6.50 -6.14 -3.00
C PHE A 31 -6.95 -6.05 -4.46
N TRP A 32 -7.89 -5.17 -4.77
CA TRP A 32 -8.31 -4.92 -6.14
C TRP A 32 -7.12 -4.44 -6.98
N THR A 33 -6.39 -3.44 -6.50
CA THR A 33 -5.22 -2.89 -7.21
C THR A 33 -4.11 -3.94 -7.38
N LEU A 34 -3.88 -4.75 -6.35
CA LEU A 34 -2.91 -5.85 -6.40
C LEU A 34 -3.29 -6.89 -7.45
N LYS A 35 -4.54 -7.37 -7.44
CA LYS A 35 -5.03 -8.38 -8.39
C LYS A 35 -4.91 -7.89 -9.83
N GLN A 36 -5.36 -6.66 -10.12
CA GLN A 36 -5.25 -6.08 -11.46
C GLN A 36 -3.81 -6.04 -12.01
N LYS A 37 -2.80 -5.92 -11.12
CA LYS A 37 -1.39 -5.94 -11.49
C LYS A 37 -0.86 -7.37 -11.61
N LEU A 38 -1.22 -8.26 -10.68
CA LEU A 38 -0.84 -9.67 -10.74
C LEU A 38 -1.43 -10.39 -11.95
N ASP A 39 -2.61 -10.01 -12.42
CA ASP A 39 -3.21 -10.55 -13.64
C ASP A 39 -2.37 -10.26 -14.90
N GLN A 40 -1.39 -9.35 -14.80
CA GLN A 40 -0.45 -8.98 -15.87
C GLN A 40 1.01 -9.38 -15.54
N TRP A 41 1.25 -10.09 -14.44
CA TRP A 41 2.59 -10.42 -13.97
C TRP A 41 2.72 -11.92 -13.74
N GLU A 42 3.66 -12.56 -14.46
CA GLU A 42 3.95 -13.97 -14.28
C GLU A 42 4.88 -14.17 -13.08
N VAL A 43 4.53 -15.12 -12.20
CA VAL A 43 5.29 -15.38 -10.97
C VAL A 43 5.67 -16.85 -10.93
N ALA A 44 6.97 -17.13 -11.01
CA ALA A 44 7.50 -18.50 -11.12
C ALA A 44 7.24 -19.40 -9.89
N GLY A 45 6.79 -18.84 -8.77
CA GLY A 45 6.47 -19.58 -7.55
C GLY A 45 6.32 -18.70 -6.32
N PHE A 46 6.17 -19.33 -5.16
CA PHE A 46 5.88 -18.63 -3.91
C PHE A 46 6.99 -17.67 -3.45
N GLU A 47 8.26 -18.06 -3.60
CA GLU A 47 9.40 -17.20 -3.25
C GLU A 47 9.46 -15.95 -4.14
N ALA A 48 9.27 -16.12 -5.45
CA ALA A 48 9.18 -15.01 -6.40
C ALA A 48 7.98 -14.10 -6.11
N LEU A 49 6.85 -14.68 -5.67
CA LEU A 49 5.68 -13.92 -5.25
C LEU A 49 5.95 -13.08 -4.01
N LYS A 50 6.70 -13.58 -3.02
CA LYS A 50 7.08 -12.77 -1.85
C LYS A 50 7.90 -11.55 -2.25
N GLY A 51 8.88 -11.72 -3.15
CA GLY A 51 9.66 -10.60 -3.71
C GLY A 51 8.77 -9.60 -4.42
N SER A 52 7.91 -10.09 -5.32
CA SER A 52 6.96 -9.26 -6.06
C SER A 52 6.03 -8.47 -5.12
N LEU A 53 5.50 -9.11 -4.07
CA LEU A 53 4.64 -8.45 -3.08
C LEU A 53 5.38 -7.37 -2.27
N ALA A 54 6.68 -7.52 -2.04
CA ALA A 54 7.49 -6.50 -1.39
C ALA A 54 7.63 -5.25 -2.28
N GLU A 55 7.89 -5.45 -3.58
CA GLU A 55 7.95 -4.36 -4.58
C GLU A 55 6.59 -3.67 -4.70
N PHE A 56 5.50 -4.44 -4.80
CA PHE A 56 4.15 -3.89 -4.82
C PHE A 56 3.83 -3.09 -3.57
N ARG A 57 4.23 -3.57 -2.37
CA ARG A 57 4.04 -2.85 -1.11
C ARG A 57 4.76 -1.51 -1.13
N PHE A 58 5.99 -1.46 -1.64
CA PHE A 58 6.74 -0.21 -1.75
C PHE A 58 6.05 0.75 -2.73
N PHE A 59 5.75 0.27 -3.94
CA PHE A 59 5.02 1.02 -4.95
C PHE A 59 3.71 1.61 -4.40
N TYR A 60 2.87 0.78 -3.78
CA TYR A 60 1.55 1.19 -3.31
C TYR A 60 1.62 2.27 -2.22
N ASN A 61 2.59 2.17 -1.30
CA ASN A 61 2.67 3.08 -0.15
C ASN A 61 3.50 4.34 -0.41
N PHE A 62 4.52 4.28 -1.26
CA PHE A 62 5.50 5.37 -1.41
C PHE A 62 5.56 5.98 -2.81
N VAL A 63 5.05 5.30 -3.83
CA VAL A 63 5.16 5.75 -5.23
C VAL A 63 3.80 6.15 -5.79
N ARG A 64 2.75 5.38 -5.48
CA ARG A 64 1.42 5.55 -6.07
C ARG A 64 0.63 6.66 -5.37
N PRO A 65 0.36 7.80 -6.04
CA PRO A 65 -0.55 8.81 -5.50
C PRO A 65 -1.99 8.29 -5.49
N HIS A 66 -2.77 8.69 -4.49
CA HIS A 66 -4.17 8.28 -4.34
C HIS A 66 -5.11 9.48 -4.41
N GLN A 67 -6.08 9.45 -5.32
CA GLN A 67 -7.05 10.53 -5.49
C GLN A 67 -7.85 10.83 -4.21
N HIS A 68 -8.24 9.80 -3.47
CA HIS A 68 -8.94 9.97 -2.18
C HIS A 68 -8.06 10.62 -1.10
N LEU A 69 -6.74 10.62 -1.27
CA LEU A 69 -5.77 11.30 -0.40
C LEU A 69 -5.32 12.65 -0.99
N GLY A 70 -6.06 13.20 -1.96
CA GLY A 70 -5.72 14.48 -2.59
C GLY A 70 -4.44 14.43 -3.44
N GLY A 71 -4.04 13.25 -3.91
CA GLY A 71 -2.79 13.06 -4.66
C GLY A 71 -1.60 12.65 -3.80
N SER A 72 -1.72 12.62 -2.47
CA SER A 72 -0.69 12.05 -1.61
C SER A 72 -0.61 10.53 -1.73
N THR A 73 0.57 9.99 -1.47
CA THR A 73 0.77 8.56 -1.22
C THR A 73 0.28 8.17 0.17
N PRO A 74 -0.02 6.88 0.43
CA PRO A 74 -0.42 6.42 1.76
C PRO A 74 0.63 6.73 2.84
N ALA A 75 1.92 6.64 2.51
CA ALA A 75 2.99 6.95 3.44
C ALA A 75 3.05 8.45 3.78
N GLU A 76 2.87 9.34 2.80
CA GLU A 76 2.80 10.79 3.04
C GLU A 76 1.58 11.16 3.88
N ALA A 77 0.41 10.59 3.56
CA ALA A 77 -0.80 10.81 4.34
C ALA A 77 -0.65 10.32 5.78
N TRP A 78 -0.02 9.16 5.98
CA TRP A 78 0.30 8.63 7.31
C TRP A 78 1.26 9.55 8.09
N ALA A 79 2.27 10.08 7.41
CA ALA A 79 3.25 10.99 8.01
C ALA A 79 2.73 12.43 8.18
N GLY A 80 1.53 12.76 7.68
CA GLY A 80 0.98 14.11 7.70
C GLY A 80 1.73 15.08 6.76
N ILE A 81 2.40 14.57 5.74
CA ILE A 81 3.18 15.36 4.78
C ILE A 81 2.25 15.83 3.65
N ASN A 82 2.24 17.14 3.38
CA ASN A 82 1.62 17.68 2.19
C ASN A 82 2.65 17.73 1.05
N PRO A 83 2.57 16.85 0.03
CA PRO A 83 3.58 16.76 -1.02
C PRO A 83 3.69 18.03 -1.87
N PHE A 84 2.65 18.86 -1.90
CA PHE A 84 2.64 20.12 -2.68
C PHE A 84 3.27 21.30 -1.93
N ALA A 85 3.49 21.17 -0.62
CA ALA A 85 4.09 22.22 0.21
C ALA A 85 5.43 21.81 0.83
N ALA A 86 5.65 20.50 1.00
CA ALA A 86 6.87 19.97 1.58
C ALA A 86 8.07 20.15 0.63
N LYS A 87 9.24 20.41 1.21
CA LYS A 87 10.48 20.53 0.44
C LYS A 87 10.96 19.13 0.05
N ILE A 88 11.07 18.88 -1.24
CA ILE A 88 11.64 17.65 -1.77
C ILE A 88 13.16 17.65 -1.51
N LYS A 89 13.64 16.66 -0.75
CA LYS A 89 15.07 16.39 -0.48
C LYS A 89 15.70 15.50 -1.55
N GLY A 90 14.88 14.69 -2.23
CA GLY A 90 15.33 13.83 -3.32
C GLY A 90 14.16 13.24 -4.08
N GLU A 91 14.40 12.99 -5.36
CA GLU A 91 13.45 12.36 -6.29
C GLU A 91 14.13 11.12 -6.87
N TYR A 92 13.41 10.00 -6.84
CA TYR A 92 13.89 8.72 -7.34
C TYR A 92 12.85 8.11 -8.28
N TRP A 93 13.27 7.67 -9.46
CA TRP A 93 12.42 6.85 -10.31
C TRP A 93 12.36 5.43 -9.75
N PHE A 94 11.16 4.97 -9.43
CA PHE A 94 10.90 3.58 -9.07
C PHE A 94 10.32 2.85 -10.27
N GLU A 95 10.86 1.67 -10.55
CA GLU A 95 10.37 0.77 -11.58
C GLU A 95 10.51 -0.68 -11.11
N ALA A 96 9.45 -1.47 -11.29
CA ALA A 96 9.43 -2.90 -11.02
C ALA A 96 8.40 -3.58 -11.93
N TRP A 97 8.49 -4.91 -12.01
CA TRP A 97 7.61 -5.75 -12.84
C TRP A 97 7.63 -5.32 -14.31
N ASP A 98 8.82 -5.16 -14.89
CA ASP A 98 9.04 -4.71 -16.27
C ASP A 98 8.26 -3.43 -16.63
N GLY A 99 8.28 -2.46 -15.72
CA GLY A 99 7.60 -1.17 -15.88
C GLY A 99 6.11 -1.18 -15.51
N LEU A 100 5.55 -2.33 -15.13
CA LEU A 100 4.15 -2.41 -14.72
C LEU A 100 3.89 -1.67 -13.40
N LEU A 101 4.87 -1.62 -12.51
CA LEU A 101 4.89 -0.78 -11.32
C LEU A 101 5.92 0.33 -11.54
N GLN A 102 5.48 1.58 -11.69
CA GLN A 102 6.39 2.69 -11.92
C GLN A 102 5.87 4.00 -11.36
N GLY A 103 6.79 4.93 -11.10
CA GLY A 103 6.49 6.30 -10.73
C GLY A 103 7.59 6.93 -9.90
N TYR A 104 7.39 8.20 -9.55
CA TYR A 104 8.34 8.93 -8.73
C TYR A 104 8.12 8.66 -7.23
N TYR A 105 9.21 8.32 -6.55
CA TYR A 105 9.31 8.35 -5.11
C TYR A 105 9.95 9.66 -4.66
N LEU A 106 9.18 10.47 -3.95
CA LEU A 106 9.64 11.74 -3.39
C LEU A 106 10.03 11.54 -1.93
N ARG A 107 11.27 11.93 -1.61
CA ARG A 107 11.77 11.98 -0.24
C ARG A 107 11.70 13.41 0.27
N HIS A 108 10.91 13.62 1.33
CA HIS A 108 10.73 14.91 2.00
C HIS A 108 11.57 15.06 3.26
#